data_AF-A0A7C3EBP5-F1
#
_entry.id   AF-A0A7C3EBP5-F1
#
_cell.length_a   1.000
_cell.length_b   1.000
_cell.length_c   1.000
_cell.angle_alpha   90.00
_cell.angle_beta   90.00
_cell.angle_gamma   90.00
#
_symmetry.space_group_name_H-M   'P 1'
#
loop_
_entity.id
_entity.type
_entity.pdbx_description
1 polymer ?
#
loop_
_entity_poly.entity_id
_entity_poly.type
_entity_poly.pdbx_seq_one_letter_code
_entity_poly.pdbx_strand_id
1 'polypeptide(L)'
;MNGLIKYALFCSFLLILGSFLSAPASAGEEQKTIQKPYLLQFQTPRSLTFCGERVPLERDDIWERLDREFLLSLGKQSQVILWLKRSRRYFPYIEARLKHYQMPDDIKYVAVAESDFYPTSLSPKGAAGFWQFIEDTGRRFGLKKQDRIDERYSFPKSTNAAFEYLLSLHERFGKWTLAIAAYNCGEERVEREIAEQGVRDYFDLDLPEETEQYLFR
;
A
#
# COMPACT_ATOMS: atom_id res chain seq x y z
N MET A 1 -19.21 -43.65 -52.64
CA MET A 1 -20.24 -42.90 -51.89
C MET A 1 -19.78 -41.46 -51.72
N ASN A 2 -20.71 -40.54 -51.92
CA ASN A 2 -20.54 -39.14 -52.33
C ASN A 2 -19.87 -38.20 -51.31
N GLY A 3 -19.32 -37.10 -51.83
CA GLY A 3 -18.96 -35.88 -51.09
C GLY A 3 -18.12 -34.90 -51.94
N LEU A 4 -18.65 -34.37 -53.06
CA LEU A 4 -19.22 -33.01 -53.21
C LEU A 4 -18.23 -31.87 -52.84
N ILE A 5 -17.44 -31.33 -53.78
CA ILE A 5 -17.72 -30.22 -54.75
C ILE A 5 -17.81 -28.86 -54.02
N LYS A 6 -16.75 -28.04 -53.96
CA LYS A 6 -16.21 -27.06 -54.95
C LYS A 6 -17.10 -25.83 -55.24
N TYR A 7 -16.51 -24.67 -54.94
CA TYR A 7 -16.83 -23.27 -55.25
C TYR A 7 -17.61 -22.97 -56.54
N ALA A 8 -18.51 -21.98 -56.48
CA ALA A 8 -18.86 -21.11 -57.61
C ALA A 8 -19.34 -19.72 -57.12
N LEU A 9 -18.61 -18.68 -57.52
CA LEU A 9 -19.01 -17.28 -57.55
C LEU A 9 -20.11 -17.06 -58.61
N PHE A 10 -21.09 -16.18 -58.37
CA PHE A 10 -21.41 -15.14 -59.35
C PHE A 10 -22.27 -13.99 -58.77
N CYS A 11 -21.93 -12.80 -59.25
CA CYS A 11 -22.46 -11.47 -58.94
C CYS A 11 -23.97 -11.28 -59.19
N SER A 12 -24.60 -10.40 -58.41
CA SER A 12 -25.57 -9.45 -58.96
C SER A 12 -25.70 -8.22 -58.05
N PHE A 13 -25.30 -7.08 -58.60
CA PHE A 13 -25.46 -5.75 -58.03
C PHE A 13 -26.79 -5.21 -58.54
N LEU A 14 -27.72 -4.83 -57.66
CA LEU A 14 -28.91 -4.08 -58.04
C LEU A 14 -29.21 -3.00 -57.00
N LEU A 15 -29.08 -1.75 -57.46
CA LEU A 15 -29.45 -0.51 -56.81
C LEU A 15 -30.95 -0.44 -56.56
N ILE A 16 -31.37 -0.15 -55.33
CA ILE A 16 -32.64 0.51 -55.06
C ILE A 16 -32.37 1.70 -54.11
N LEU A 17 -32.50 2.90 -54.69
CA LEU A 17 -32.67 4.16 -54.01
C LEU A 17 -34.06 4.17 -53.35
N GLY A 18 -34.12 4.37 -52.03
CA GLY A 18 -35.37 4.55 -51.29
C GLY A 18 -35.24 5.72 -50.33
N SER A 19 -35.80 6.86 -50.73
CA SER A 19 -35.89 8.10 -49.97
C SER A 19 -36.65 7.89 -48.66
N PHE A 20 -35.99 8.10 -47.52
CA PHE A 20 -36.67 8.37 -46.25
C PHE A 20 -36.25 9.73 -45.73
N LEU A 21 -37.14 10.71 -45.92
CA LEU A 21 -37.15 11.97 -45.20
C LEU A 21 -38.04 11.81 -43.96
N SER A 22 -37.62 12.42 -42.86
CA SER A 22 -38.32 12.65 -41.57
C SER A 22 -38.13 11.60 -40.47
N ALA A 23 -37.34 11.92 -39.45
CA ALA A 23 -37.75 12.76 -38.32
C ALA A 23 -36.49 13.29 -37.59
N PRO A 24 -36.49 14.49 -36.98
CA PRO A 24 -35.48 14.79 -35.99
C PRO A 24 -35.80 13.91 -34.79
N ALA A 25 -34.97 12.89 -34.55
CA ALA A 25 -34.95 12.29 -33.23
C ALA A 25 -34.57 13.43 -32.28
N SER A 26 -35.56 13.91 -31.53
CA SER A 26 -35.31 14.76 -30.36
C SER A 26 -34.27 14.01 -29.55
N ALA A 27 -33.05 14.54 -29.53
CA ALA A 27 -32.05 14.15 -28.57
C ALA A 27 -32.66 14.45 -27.21
N GLY A 28 -33.28 13.43 -26.61
CA GLY A 28 -33.47 13.41 -25.18
C GLY A 28 -32.07 13.49 -24.63
N GLU A 29 -31.67 14.68 -24.21
CA GLU A 29 -30.56 14.83 -23.29
C GLU A 29 -30.95 14.01 -22.05
N GLU A 30 -30.55 12.74 -22.02
CA GLU A 30 -30.29 12.08 -20.76
C GLU A 30 -29.24 12.96 -20.10
N GLN A 31 -29.70 13.87 -19.24
CA GLN A 31 -28.89 14.48 -18.21
C GLN A 31 -28.37 13.32 -17.37
N LYS A 32 -27.22 12.77 -17.78
CA LYS A 32 -26.36 11.95 -16.94
C LYS A 32 -26.17 12.79 -15.70
N THR A 33 -26.93 12.49 -14.67
CA THR A 33 -26.68 12.97 -13.34
C THR A 33 -25.25 12.54 -13.07
N ILE A 34 -24.32 13.50 -13.10
CA ILE A 34 -22.95 13.21 -12.71
C ILE A 34 -23.08 12.79 -11.25
N GLN A 35 -23.13 11.49 -11.00
CA GLN A 35 -22.93 10.96 -9.66
C GLN A 35 -21.59 11.52 -9.25
N LYS A 36 -21.59 12.52 -8.37
CA LYS A 36 -20.36 13.01 -7.76
C LYS A 36 -19.61 11.75 -7.30
N PRO A 37 -18.36 11.55 -7.73
CA PRO A 37 -17.64 10.36 -7.34
C PRO A 37 -17.71 10.27 -5.82
N TYR A 38 -18.09 9.10 -5.29
CA TYR A 38 -18.24 8.84 -3.85
C TYR A 38 -17.05 9.36 -3.02
N LEU A 39 -15.89 9.50 -3.66
CA LEU A 39 -14.65 10.03 -3.12
C LEU A 39 -14.77 11.45 -2.53
N LEU A 40 -15.63 12.32 -3.08
CA LEU A 40 -15.81 13.70 -2.59
C LEU A 40 -16.60 13.80 -1.27
N GLN A 41 -17.09 12.68 -0.73
CA GLN A 41 -17.89 12.64 0.50
C GLN A 41 -17.07 12.26 1.73
N PHE A 42 -15.85 11.77 1.56
CA PHE A 42 -14.99 11.40 2.68
C PHE A 42 -14.42 12.66 3.34
N GLN A 43 -14.54 12.72 4.66
CA GLN A 43 -13.94 13.78 5.46
C GLN A 43 -12.69 13.25 6.12
N THR A 44 -11.56 13.90 5.87
CA THR A 44 -10.31 13.66 6.60
C THR A 44 -10.54 13.94 8.10
N PRO A 45 -10.07 13.06 9.00
CA PRO A 45 -10.24 13.29 10.43
C PRO A 45 -9.56 14.60 10.85
N ARG A 46 -10.15 15.31 11.83
CA ARG A 46 -9.59 16.56 12.36
C ARG A 46 -8.34 16.36 13.22
N SER A 47 -8.13 15.14 13.69
CA SER A 47 -6.98 14.74 14.50
C SER A 47 -6.64 13.29 14.20
N LEU A 48 -5.35 12.99 14.11
CA LEU A 48 -4.85 11.64 13.91
C LEU A 48 -3.67 11.40 14.85
N THR A 49 -3.55 10.18 15.34
CA THR A 49 -2.40 9.71 16.10
C THR A 49 -1.88 8.42 15.48
N PHE A 50 -0.57 8.21 15.57
CA PHE A 50 0.07 6.96 15.22
C PHE A 50 0.99 6.53 16.36
N CYS A 51 0.80 5.32 16.88
CA CYS A 51 1.53 4.80 18.04
C CYS A 51 1.47 5.73 19.27
N GLY A 52 0.37 6.48 19.41
CA GLY A 52 0.19 7.48 20.47
C GLY A 52 0.85 8.85 20.19
N GLU A 53 1.57 8.98 19.08
CA GLU A 53 2.19 10.25 18.64
C GLU A 53 1.21 11.03 17.78
N ARG A 54 1.15 12.35 17.98
CA ARG A 54 0.23 13.23 17.23
C ARG A 54 0.75 13.45 15.81
N VAL A 55 -0.14 13.31 14.83
CA VAL A 55 0.09 13.75 13.45
C VAL A 55 -0.38 15.21 13.31
N PRO A 56 0.49 16.17 12.92
CA PRO A 56 0.14 17.60 12.87
C PRO A 56 -0.67 17.97 11.61
N LEU A 57 -1.93 17.53 11.54
CA LEU A 57 -2.82 17.77 10.39
C LEU A 57 -3.24 19.25 10.18
N GLU A 58 -2.87 20.15 11.08
CA GLU A 58 -3.00 21.60 10.90
C GLU A 58 -1.97 22.19 9.92
N ARG A 59 -0.93 21.43 9.59
CA ARG A 59 0.06 21.78 8.58
C ARG A 59 -0.41 21.26 7.22
N ASP A 60 -0.49 22.16 6.24
CA ASP A 60 -0.99 21.85 4.90
C ASP A 60 -0.19 20.74 4.22
N ASP A 61 1.15 20.75 4.36
CA ASP A 61 2.03 19.73 3.77
C ASP A 61 1.75 18.30 4.30
N ILE A 62 1.42 18.19 5.59
CA ILE A 62 1.12 16.92 6.25
C ILE A 62 -0.29 16.46 5.89
N TRP A 63 -1.24 17.39 5.84
CA TRP A 63 -2.60 17.11 5.40
C TRP A 63 -2.62 16.61 3.95
N GLU A 64 -1.87 17.26 3.06
CA GLU A 64 -1.76 16.87 1.65
C GLU A 64 -1.15 15.47 1.48
N ARG A 65 -0.16 15.09 2.29
CA ARG A 65 0.41 13.73 2.29
C ARG A 65 -0.64 12.68 2.68
N LEU A 66 -1.41 12.95 3.72
CA LEU A 66 -2.52 12.07 4.14
C LEU A 66 -3.60 11.97 3.05
N ASP A 67 -4.05 13.10 2.52
CA ASP A 67 -5.10 13.14 1.50
C ASP A 67 -4.67 12.39 0.23
N ARG A 68 -3.42 12.57 -0.18
CA ARG A 68 -2.82 11.83 -1.29
C ARG A 68 -2.88 10.31 -1.09
N GLU A 69 -2.35 9.79 0.02
CA GLU A 69 -2.33 8.33 0.26
C GLU A 69 -3.75 7.76 0.39
N PHE A 70 -4.66 8.54 0.98
CA PHE A 70 -6.07 8.17 1.04
C PHE A 70 -6.70 8.07 -0.36
N LEU A 71 -6.51 9.07 -1.23
CA LEU A 71 -6.99 9.07 -2.60
C LEU A 71 -6.39 7.93 -3.43
N LEU A 72 -5.09 7.64 -3.26
CA LEU A 72 -4.42 6.52 -3.93
C LEU A 72 -5.01 5.18 -3.52
N SER A 73 -5.36 5.01 -2.24
CA SER A 73 -6.03 3.81 -1.72
C SER A 73 -7.44 3.66 -2.30
N LEU A 74 -8.20 4.76 -2.39
CA LEU A 74 -9.53 4.77 -3.00
C LEU A 74 -9.52 4.38 -4.48
N GLY A 75 -8.46 4.74 -5.21
CA GLY A 75 -8.26 4.31 -6.60
C GLY A 75 -7.99 2.81 -6.76
N LYS A 76 -7.64 2.10 -5.68
CA LYS A 76 -7.25 0.68 -5.67
C LYS A 76 -8.23 -0.18 -4.87
N GLN A 77 -9.52 -0.03 -5.14
CA GLN A 77 -10.60 -0.68 -4.36
C GLN A 77 -10.42 -2.20 -4.18
N SER A 78 -10.03 -2.92 -5.23
CA SER A 78 -9.78 -4.37 -5.16
C SER A 78 -8.66 -4.71 -4.18
N GLN A 79 -7.60 -3.90 -4.17
CA GLN A 79 -6.48 -4.06 -3.27
C GLN A 79 -6.88 -3.78 -1.82
N VAL A 80 -7.65 -2.72 -1.57
CA VAL A 80 -8.19 -2.41 -0.23
C VAL A 80 -9.03 -3.57 0.31
N ILE A 81 -9.89 -4.16 -0.53
CA ILE A 81 -10.68 -5.35 -0.15
C ILE A 81 -9.76 -6.53 0.20
N LEU A 82 -8.67 -6.74 -0.54
CA LEU A 82 -7.70 -7.79 -0.25
C LEU A 82 -6.95 -7.52 1.07
N TRP A 83 -6.55 -6.27 1.36
CA TRP A 83 -5.99 -5.87 2.64
C TRP A 83 -6.94 -6.26 3.78
N LEU A 84 -8.20 -5.81 3.73
CA LEU A 84 -9.20 -6.11 4.76
C LEU A 84 -9.40 -7.62 4.97
N LYS A 85 -9.42 -8.42 3.89
CA LYS A 85 -9.54 -9.88 3.98
C LYS A 85 -8.30 -10.53 4.60
N ARG A 86 -7.09 -10.09 4.24
CA ARG A 86 -5.83 -10.63 4.77
C ARG A 86 -5.59 -10.18 6.21
N SER A 87 -5.90 -8.94 6.55
CA SER A 87 -5.84 -8.41 7.92
C SER A 87 -6.64 -9.28 8.89
N ARG A 88 -7.86 -9.71 8.52
CA ARG A 88 -8.67 -10.64 9.34
C ARG A 88 -7.95 -11.96 9.64
N ARG A 89 -7.05 -12.42 8.77
CA ARG A 89 -6.27 -13.65 8.97
C ARG A 89 -5.04 -13.43 9.86
N TYR A 90 -4.33 -12.32 9.69
CA TYR A 90 -3.00 -12.11 10.29
C TYR A 90 -3.01 -11.22 11.54
N PHE A 91 -3.94 -10.26 11.63
CA PHE A 91 -4.03 -9.34 12.76
C PHE A 91 -4.17 -10.06 14.11
N PRO A 92 -5.01 -11.10 14.28
CA PRO A 92 -5.14 -11.74 15.60
C PRO A 92 -3.82 -12.28 16.17
N TYR A 93 -2.95 -12.81 15.30
CA TYR A 93 -1.62 -13.25 15.72
C TYR A 93 -0.70 -12.06 16.03
N ILE A 94 -0.69 -11.04 15.16
CA ILE A 94 0.12 -9.83 15.35
C ILE A 94 -0.28 -9.10 16.64
N GLU A 95 -1.56 -8.86 16.87
CA GLU A 95 -2.10 -8.16 18.04
C GLU A 95 -1.74 -8.91 19.34
N ALA A 96 -1.83 -10.25 19.34
CA ALA A 96 -1.40 -11.05 20.49
C ALA A 96 0.11 -10.91 20.76
N ARG A 97 0.93 -10.83 19.71
CA ARG A 97 2.38 -10.60 19.85
C ARG A 97 2.69 -9.16 20.27
N LEU A 98 2.05 -8.14 19.70
CA LEU A 98 2.20 -6.74 20.10
C LEU A 98 1.90 -6.56 21.59
N LYS A 99 0.83 -7.18 22.08
CA LYS A 99 0.51 -7.19 23.52
C LYS A 99 1.61 -7.84 24.36
N HIS A 100 2.22 -8.93 23.89
CA HIS A 100 3.32 -9.59 24.58
C HIS A 100 4.58 -8.71 24.64
N TYR A 101 4.91 -7.99 23.56
CA TYR A 101 6.03 -7.05 23.51
C TYR A 101 5.70 -5.67 24.12
N GLN A 102 4.46 -5.42 24.56
CA GLN A 102 3.98 -4.13 25.05
C GLN A 102 4.16 -2.99 24.02
N MET A 103 3.93 -3.32 22.75
CA MET A 103 4.05 -2.40 21.62
C MET A 103 2.69 -1.79 21.24
N PRO A 104 2.66 -0.58 20.65
CA PRO A 104 1.43 0.00 20.12
C PRO A 104 0.76 -0.87 19.06
N ASP A 105 -0.58 -0.89 19.07
CA ASP A 105 -1.38 -1.70 18.14
C ASP A 105 -1.18 -1.28 16.67
N ASP A 106 -0.95 0.00 16.42
CA ASP A 106 -0.79 0.58 15.08
C ASP A 106 0.38 -0.02 14.29
N ILE A 107 1.37 -0.63 14.95
CA ILE A 107 2.52 -1.29 14.30
C ILE A 107 2.08 -2.44 13.37
N LYS A 108 0.89 -3.01 13.59
CA LYS A 108 0.35 -4.04 12.69
C LYS A 108 0.19 -3.58 11.24
N TYR A 109 0.02 -2.27 11.02
CA TYR A 109 -0.15 -1.70 9.68
C TYR A 109 1.17 -1.66 8.89
N VAL A 110 2.33 -1.74 9.54
CA VAL A 110 3.64 -1.83 8.87
C VAL A 110 3.68 -3.05 7.94
N ALA A 111 3.18 -4.21 8.37
CA ALA A 111 3.13 -5.40 7.51
C ALA A 111 2.17 -5.25 6.30
N VAL A 112 1.17 -4.37 6.41
CA VAL A 112 0.32 -3.98 5.27
C VAL A 112 1.14 -3.13 4.30
N ALA A 113 1.78 -2.06 4.79
CA ALA A 113 2.60 -1.15 3.99
C ALA A 113 3.75 -1.87 3.27
N GLU A 114 4.36 -2.87 3.91
CA GLU A 114 5.49 -3.62 3.34
C GLU A 114 5.09 -4.64 2.28
N SER A 115 4.01 -5.39 2.47
CA SER A 115 3.76 -6.56 1.63
C SER A 115 2.30 -6.79 1.26
N ASP A 116 1.37 -5.97 1.72
CA ASP A 116 -0.06 -6.27 1.67
C ASP A 116 -0.41 -7.61 2.34
N PHE A 117 0.40 -8.08 3.29
CA PHE A 117 0.40 -9.46 3.80
C PHE A 117 0.57 -10.54 2.72
N TYR A 118 1.29 -10.25 1.64
CA TYR A 118 1.55 -11.21 0.57
C TYR A 118 2.72 -12.13 0.94
N PRO A 119 2.49 -13.44 1.16
CA PRO A 119 3.49 -14.32 1.79
C PRO A 119 4.77 -14.49 0.99
N THR A 120 4.71 -14.34 -0.33
CA THR A 120 5.84 -14.53 -1.25
C THR A 120 6.32 -13.20 -1.83
N SER A 121 6.06 -12.08 -1.15
CA SER A 121 6.52 -10.76 -1.60
C SER A 121 8.04 -10.72 -1.66
N LEU A 122 8.58 -10.25 -2.78
CA LEU A 122 10.01 -10.07 -3.01
C LEU A 122 10.21 -8.77 -3.81
N SER A 123 10.89 -7.79 -3.21
CA SER A 123 11.20 -6.54 -3.90
C SER A 123 12.39 -6.69 -4.85
N PRO A 124 12.55 -5.80 -5.84
CA PRO A 124 13.73 -5.75 -6.70
C PRO A 124 15.05 -5.58 -5.93
N LYS A 125 15.00 -4.99 -4.72
CA LYS A 125 16.16 -4.79 -3.83
C LYS A 125 16.43 -6.01 -2.93
N GLY A 126 15.66 -7.10 -3.07
CA GLY A 126 15.85 -8.34 -2.32
C GLY A 126 15.16 -8.38 -0.95
N ALA A 127 14.28 -7.42 -0.65
CA ALA A 127 13.45 -7.41 0.56
C ALA A 127 12.35 -8.48 0.44
N ALA A 128 12.16 -9.32 1.46
CA ALA A 128 11.34 -10.53 1.33
C ALA A 128 10.33 -10.75 2.46
N GLY A 129 9.21 -11.37 2.08
CA GLY A 129 8.16 -11.83 2.99
C GLY A 129 7.25 -10.71 3.51
N PHE A 130 6.52 -11.03 4.58
CA PHE A 130 5.47 -10.19 5.15
C PHE A 130 5.95 -8.82 5.64
N TRP A 131 7.19 -8.78 6.11
CA TRP A 131 7.81 -7.61 6.73
C TRP A 131 8.93 -7.02 5.87
N GLN A 132 9.09 -7.53 4.63
CA GLN A 132 10.11 -7.10 3.66
C GLN A 132 11.51 -6.94 4.25
N PHE A 133 12.01 -7.99 4.90
CA PHE A 133 13.38 -7.97 5.41
C PHE A 133 14.39 -8.04 4.27
N ILE A 134 15.35 -7.11 4.24
CA ILE A 134 16.64 -7.33 3.59
C ILE A 134 17.36 -8.47 4.32
N GLU A 135 18.10 -9.31 3.59
CA GLU A 135 18.72 -10.51 4.14
C GLU A 135 19.61 -10.21 5.35
N ASP A 136 20.51 -9.23 5.23
CA ASP A 136 21.44 -8.89 6.32
C ASP A 136 20.70 -8.40 7.57
N THR A 137 19.68 -7.55 7.39
CA THR A 137 18.81 -7.11 8.50
C THR A 137 18.05 -8.29 9.10
N GLY A 138 17.48 -9.17 8.28
CA GLY A 138 16.82 -10.37 8.76
C GLY A 138 17.74 -11.24 9.60
N ARG A 139 19.00 -11.42 9.18
CA ARG A 139 20.01 -12.18 9.93
C ARG A 139 20.38 -11.52 11.26
N ARG A 140 20.51 -10.19 11.30
CA ARG A 140 20.74 -9.42 12.54
C ARG A 140 19.65 -9.72 13.59
N PHE A 141 18.41 -9.90 13.14
CA PHE A 141 17.25 -10.22 13.98
C PHE A 141 16.87 -11.71 13.95
N GLY A 142 17.85 -12.60 13.73
CA GLY A 142 17.71 -14.03 13.96
C GLY A 142 17.03 -14.85 12.86
N LEU A 143 16.65 -14.23 11.73
CA LEU A 143 16.11 -14.95 10.58
C LEU A 143 17.22 -15.68 9.82
N LYS A 144 17.03 -16.97 9.60
CA LYS A 144 17.96 -17.81 8.87
C LYS A 144 17.62 -17.84 7.38
N LYS A 145 18.65 -17.75 6.56
CA LYS A 145 18.61 -18.07 5.13
C LYS A 145 19.66 -19.14 4.83
N GLN A 146 19.21 -20.25 4.29
CA GLN A 146 19.99 -21.41 3.84
C GLN A 146 19.43 -21.84 2.47
N ASP A 147 20.11 -22.74 1.77
CA ASP A 147 19.79 -23.10 0.37
C ASP A 147 18.31 -23.33 0.06
N ARG A 148 17.57 -23.96 0.99
CA ARG A 148 16.14 -24.29 0.82
C ARG A 148 15.22 -23.61 1.83
N ILE A 149 15.76 -22.80 2.75
CA ILE A 149 15.01 -22.21 3.86
C ILE A 149 15.30 -20.72 3.88
N ASP A 150 14.27 -19.91 3.76
CA ASP A 150 14.36 -18.47 3.97
C ASP A 150 13.26 -18.06 4.96
N GLU A 151 13.67 -17.82 6.21
CA GLU A 151 12.75 -17.53 7.32
C GLU A 151 12.10 -16.15 7.22
N ARG A 152 12.53 -15.30 6.28
CA ARG A 152 11.84 -14.03 5.97
C ARG A 152 10.41 -14.27 5.46
N TYR A 153 10.16 -15.41 4.82
CA TYR A 153 8.82 -15.83 4.39
C TYR A 153 8.01 -16.52 5.50
N SER A 154 8.62 -16.85 6.65
CA SER A 154 7.91 -17.47 7.77
C SER A 154 7.17 -16.40 8.57
N PHE A 155 5.84 -16.38 8.51
CA PHE A 155 5.04 -15.36 9.19
C PHE A 155 5.34 -15.24 10.71
N PRO A 156 5.35 -16.33 11.50
CA PRO A 156 5.65 -16.22 12.93
C PRO A 156 7.07 -15.71 13.22
N LYS A 157 8.07 -16.18 12.47
CA LYS A 157 9.48 -15.83 12.70
C LYS A 157 9.77 -14.39 12.28
N SER A 158 9.38 -14.02 11.06
CA SER A 158 9.53 -12.66 10.55
C SER A 158 8.77 -11.63 11.39
N THR A 159 7.60 -11.97 11.95
CA THR A 159 6.87 -11.07 12.86
C THR A 159 7.63 -10.80 14.15
N ASN A 160 8.20 -11.84 14.78
CA ASN A 160 9.02 -11.64 15.99
C ASN A 160 10.27 -10.82 15.68
N ALA A 161 10.96 -11.11 14.58
CA ALA A 161 12.13 -10.36 14.13
C ALA A 161 11.78 -8.88 13.83
N ALA A 162 10.65 -8.61 13.20
CA ALA A 162 10.17 -7.25 12.94
C ALA A 162 9.93 -6.46 14.22
N PHE A 163 9.36 -7.10 15.24
CA PHE A 163 9.09 -6.46 16.52
C PHE A 163 10.37 -6.18 17.30
N GLU A 164 11.31 -7.11 17.32
CA GLU A 164 12.64 -6.90 17.91
C GLU A 164 13.39 -5.77 17.18
N TYR A 165 13.30 -5.72 15.86
CA TYR A 165 13.90 -4.63 15.08
C TYR A 165 13.25 -3.28 15.42
N LEU A 166 11.93 -3.18 15.33
CA LEU A 166 11.19 -1.95 15.62
C LEU A 166 11.40 -1.46 17.05
N LEU A 167 11.49 -2.37 18.03
CA LEU A 167 11.85 -2.01 19.41
C LEU A 167 13.27 -1.44 19.49
N SER A 168 14.26 -2.05 18.84
CA SER A 168 15.62 -1.52 18.83
C SER A 168 15.71 -0.14 18.16
N LEU A 169 14.90 0.10 17.12
CA LEU A 169 14.79 1.41 16.47
C LEU A 169 14.11 2.43 17.39
N HIS A 170 13.06 2.03 18.09
CA HIS A 170 12.39 2.88 19.07
C HIS A 170 13.31 3.22 20.25
N GLU A 171 14.11 2.27 20.74
CA GLU A 171 15.13 2.52 21.77
C GLU A 171 16.18 3.54 21.30
N ARG A 172 16.58 3.48 20.02
CA ARG A 172 17.55 4.41 19.42
C ARG A 172 16.97 5.82 19.20
N PHE A 173 15.75 5.91 18.65
CA PHE A 173 15.17 7.18 18.21
C PHE A 173 14.16 7.80 19.19
N GLY A 174 13.69 7.05 20.18
CA GLY A 174 12.77 7.51 21.23
C GLY A 174 11.38 7.95 20.75
N LYS A 175 11.10 7.82 19.45
CA LYS A 175 9.82 8.10 18.80
C LYS A 175 9.51 6.97 17.82
N TRP A 176 8.26 6.50 17.82
CA TRP A 176 7.76 5.50 16.90
C TRP A 176 7.76 6.00 15.46
N THR A 177 7.39 7.26 15.20
CA THR A 177 7.44 7.83 13.84
C THR A 177 8.85 7.77 13.24
N LEU A 178 9.89 8.07 14.02
CA LEU A 178 11.30 7.93 13.60
C LEU A 178 11.73 6.46 13.49
N ALA A 179 11.26 5.59 14.38
CA ALA A 179 11.52 4.16 14.28
C ALA A 179 10.95 3.56 12.98
N ILE A 180 9.74 3.95 12.60
CA ILE A 180 9.11 3.55 11.35
C ILE A 180 9.86 4.11 10.14
N ALA A 181 10.26 5.39 10.16
CA ALA A 181 11.08 5.97 9.10
C ALA A 181 12.40 5.19 8.93
N ALA A 182 13.06 4.85 10.03
CA ALA A 182 14.30 4.07 10.04
C ALA A 182 14.10 2.63 9.55
N TYR A 183 12.94 2.03 9.84
CA TYR A 183 12.58 0.71 9.31
C TYR A 183 12.52 0.75 7.78
N ASN A 184 11.91 1.79 7.21
CA ASN A 184 11.73 1.95 5.78
C ASN A 184 13.02 2.33 5.03
N CYS A 185 13.76 3.33 5.51
CA CYS A 185 14.89 3.91 4.77
C CYS A 185 16.28 3.56 5.32
N GLY A 186 16.32 2.86 6.45
CA GLY A 186 17.54 2.47 7.14
C GLY A 186 17.87 3.39 8.32
N GLU A 187 18.24 2.77 9.44
CA GLU A 187 18.63 3.44 10.69
C GLU A 187 19.80 4.42 10.55
N GLU A 188 20.81 4.08 9.75
CA GLU A 188 21.97 4.95 9.51
C GLU A 188 21.59 6.22 8.73
N ARG A 189 20.61 6.12 7.83
CA ARG A 189 20.12 7.27 7.08
C ARG A 189 19.42 8.24 8.02
N VAL A 190 18.46 7.76 8.81
CA VAL A 190 17.74 8.62 9.78
C VAL A 190 18.69 9.27 10.76
N GLU A 191 19.70 8.54 11.25
CA GLU A 191 20.69 9.11 12.16
C GLU A 191 21.53 10.21 11.52
N ARG A 192 21.95 10.02 10.25
CA ARG A 192 22.65 11.07 9.49
C ARG A 192 21.77 12.30 9.29
N GLU A 193 20.53 12.12 8.83
CA GLU A 193 19.62 13.26 8.59
C GLU A 193 19.34 14.05 9.87
N ILE A 194 19.15 13.37 11.01
CA ILE A 194 19.02 14.04 12.32
C ILE A 194 20.28 14.86 12.65
N ALA A 195 21.46 14.31 12.41
CA ALA A 195 22.72 14.97 12.72
C ALA A 195 22.99 16.18 11.82
N GLU A 196 22.69 16.07 10.52
CA GLU A 196 22.93 17.13 9.53
C GLU A 196 21.91 18.26 9.62
N GLN A 197 20.63 17.93 9.84
CA GLN A 197 19.54 18.91 9.84
C GLN A 197 19.28 19.50 11.23
N GLY A 198 19.74 18.85 12.30
CA GLY A 198 19.58 19.32 13.69
C GLY A 198 18.13 19.24 14.21
N VAL A 199 17.25 18.54 13.50
CA VAL A 199 15.86 18.29 13.88
C VAL A 199 15.65 16.81 14.20
N ARG A 200 14.72 16.53 15.12
CA ARG A 200 14.47 15.16 15.62
C ARG A 200 12.97 14.88 15.70
N ASP A 201 12.30 15.25 14.62
CA ASP A 201 10.88 15.00 14.40
C ASP A 201 10.67 14.50 12.97
N TYR A 202 9.86 13.45 12.82
CA TYR A 202 9.60 12.85 11.52
C TYR A 202 8.98 13.84 10.52
N PHE A 203 8.12 14.75 10.99
CA PHE A 203 7.43 15.69 10.12
C PHE A 203 8.28 16.91 9.75
N ASP A 204 9.45 17.07 10.36
CA ASP A 204 10.39 18.16 10.12
C ASP A 204 11.68 17.70 9.42
N LEU A 205 11.98 16.40 9.42
CA LEU A 205 13.13 15.83 8.73
C LEU A 205 12.87 15.71 7.23
N ASP A 206 13.80 16.20 6.41
CA ASP A 206 13.87 15.91 4.98
C ASP A 206 14.35 14.46 4.80
N LEU A 207 13.46 13.60 4.34
CA LEU A 207 13.67 12.17 4.15
C LEU A 207 13.30 11.80 2.70
N PRO A 208 13.66 10.59 2.23
CA PRO A 208 13.21 10.14 0.92
C PRO A 208 11.69 10.23 0.80
N GLU A 209 11.19 10.68 -0.35
CA GLU A 209 9.74 10.87 -0.58
C GLU A 209 8.91 9.63 -0.17
N GLU A 210 9.41 8.43 -0.47
CA GLU A 210 8.76 7.17 -0.06
C GLU A 210 8.60 7.07 1.46
N THR A 211 9.62 7.50 2.22
CA THR A 211 9.65 7.48 3.69
C THR A 211 8.77 8.55 4.30
N GLU A 212 8.71 9.73 3.68
CA GLU A 212 7.83 10.83 4.09
C GLU A 212 6.34 10.54 3.87
N GLN A 213 6.04 9.66 2.91
CA GLN A 213 4.68 9.16 2.65
C GLN A 213 4.36 7.91 3.48
N TYR A 214 5.37 7.20 3.97
CA TYR A 214 5.24 5.86 4.54
C TYR A 214 4.26 5.78 5.72
N LEU A 215 4.21 6.79 6.59
CA LEU A 215 3.31 6.82 7.74
C LEU A 215 1.81 6.83 7.35
N PHE A 216 1.51 7.32 6.15
CA PHE A 216 0.13 7.51 5.65
C PHE A 216 -0.35 6.36 4.75
N ARG A 217 0.54 5.43 4.39
CA ARG A 217 0.23 4.23 3.58
C ARG A 217 -0.47 3.15 4.41
#